data_AF-A0A336N976-F1
#
_entry.id   AF-A0A336N976-F1
#
_cell.length_a   1.000
_cell.length_b   1.000
_cell.length_c   1.000
_cell.angle_alpha   90.00
_cell.angle_beta   90.00
_cell.angle_gamma   90.00
#
_symmetry.space_group_name_H-M   'P 1'
#
loop_
_entity.id
_entity.type
_entity.pdbx_description
1 polymer ?
#
loop_
_entity_poly.entity_id
_entity_poly.type
_entity_poly.pdbx_seq_one_letter_code
_entity_poly.pdbx_strand_id
1 'polypeptide(L)'
;MDKVNLHIPLKIALYDEKGVAQTLYDSEGVVDNVLNITQKDQTFEFHNIYSKPVPALLCDFSAPVKLDYDYTTNQLITLLKFAENGFIRWDAAQMLLAAELRRNVTNYQQGQPLDLSAETAAALYQLLDNYQKDTELTSLILTLPKATEFAELFKTIDPDAISAVREFMADAIADSLQELLLKTYNAIRLDEYKSIGKTLPYASCVMYV
;
A
#
# COMPACT_ATOMS: atom_id res chain seq x y z
N MET A 1 11.05 27.08 19.11
CA MET A 1 9.64 27.04 18.67
C MET A 1 8.98 25.94 19.49
N ASP A 2 8.10 26.30 20.40
CA ASP A 2 7.30 25.32 21.14
C ASP A 2 6.34 24.65 20.16
N LYS A 3 6.32 23.31 20.14
CA LYS A 3 5.31 22.53 19.41
C LYS A 3 3.96 22.82 20.04
N VAL A 4 3.12 23.57 19.35
CA VAL A 4 1.72 23.78 19.76
C VAL A 4 0.98 22.44 19.59
N ASN A 5 0.17 22.07 20.58
CA ASN A 5 -0.74 20.93 20.44
C ASN A 5 -1.73 21.24 19.30
N LEU A 6 -1.65 20.48 18.21
CA LEU A 6 -2.58 20.58 17.10
C LEU A 6 -3.80 19.69 17.38
N HIS A 7 -4.96 20.12 16.91
CA HIS A 7 -6.13 19.24 16.80
C HIS A 7 -5.99 18.45 15.50
N ILE A 8 -5.71 17.15 15.62
CA ILE A 8 -5.47 16.24 14.49
C ILE A 8 -6.69 15.33 14.33
N PRO A 9 -7.46 15.47 13.24
CA PRO A 9 -8.51 14.50 12.91
C PRO A 9 -7.88 13.24 12.32
N LEU A 10 -7.98 12.13 13.03
CA LEU A 10 -7.49 10.82 12.57
C LEU A 10 -8.68 9.95 12.19
N LYS A 11 -8.94 9.84 10.89
CA LYS A 11 -9.95 8.90 10.36
C LYS A 11 -9.39 7.48 10.36
N ILE A 12 -10.13 6.53 10.92
CA ILE A 12 -9.76 5.12 11.01
C ILE A 12 -10.82 4.19 10.43
N ALA A 13 -10.44 2.94 10.21
CA ALA A 13 -11.37 1.81 10.10
C ALA A 13 -10.68 0.57 10.71
N LEU A 14 -11.46 -0.38 11.20
CA LEU A 14 -10.93 -1.65 11.74
C LEU A 14 -11.47 -2.79 10.89
N TYR A 15 -10.61 -3.74 10.54
CA TYR A 15 -10.98 -4.95 9.80
C TYR A 15 -10.67 -6.18 10.65
N ASP A 16 -11.46 -7.24 10.54
CA ASP A 16 -11.06 -8.54 11.08
C ASP A 16 -10.05 -9.24 10.15
N GLU A 17 -9.56 -10.41 10.55
CA GLU A 17 -8.63 -11.23 9.76
C GLU A 17 -9.19 -11.67 8.39
N LYS A 18 -10.52 -11.63 8.21
CA LYS A 18 -11.21 -11.99 6.97
C LYS A 18 -11.51 -10.76 6.11
N GLY A 19 -11.08 -9.57 6.55
CA GLY A 19 -11.29 -8.32 5.83
C GLY A 19 -12.68 -7.72 6.03
N VAL A 20 -13.44 -8.13 7.04
CA VAL A 20 -14.76 -7.54 7.34
C VAL A 20 -14.58 -6.28 8.17
N ALA A 21 -15.11 -5.16 7.68
CA ALA A 21 -15.10 -3.89 8.41
C ALA A 21 -15.90 -4.00 9.71
N GLN A 22 -15.34 -3.50 10.80
CA GLN A 22 -15.94 -3.49 12.13
C GLN A 22 -16.59 -2.15 12.42
N THR A 23 -17.82 -2.17 12.92
CA THR A 23 -18.45 -0.99 13.49
C THR A 23 -17.77 -0.62 14.80
N LEU A 24 -17.47 0.66 14.99
CA LEU A 24 -16.85 1.18 16.20
C LEU A 24 -17.93 1.48 17.24
N TYR A 25 -17.76 0.94 18.45
CA TYR A 25 -18.63 1.20 19.60
C TYR A 25 -17.81 1.72 20.77
N ASP A 26 -18.35 2.66 21.55
CA ASP A 26 -17.83 3.01 22.87
C ASP A 26 -18.82 2.60 23.98
N SER A 27 -18.76 3.26 25.14
CA SER A 27 -19.73 3.04 26.23
C SER A 27 -21.14 3.59 25.95
N GLU A 28 -21.28 4.54 25.04
CA GLU A 28 -22.52 5.27 24.73
C GLU A 28 -23.21 4.76 23.45
N GLY A 29 -22.49 4.04 22.58
CA GLY A 29 -23.07 3.37 21.42
C GLY A 29 -22.14 3.36 20.22
N VAL A 30 -22.71 3.46 19.02
CA VAL A 30 -21.93 3.57 17.77
C VAL A 30 -21.24 4.93 17.73
N VAL A 31 -19.94 4.94 17.41
CA VAL A 31 -19.14 6.17 17.30
C VAL A 31 -18.66 6.44 15.88
N ASP A 32 -18.36 7.71 15.61
CA ASP A 32 -17.72 8.15 14.37
C ASP A 32 -16.33 7.52 14.24
N ASN A 33 -15.88 7.33 13.00
CA ASN A 33 -14.55 6.83 12.69
C ASN A 33 -13.48 7.92 12.58
N VAL A 34 -13.84 9.20 12.77
CA VAL A 34 -12.89 10.32 12.90
C VAL A 34 -12.57 10.59 14.37
N LEU A 35 -11.35 10.25 14.77
CA LEU A 35 -10.85 10.44 16.12
C LEU A 35 -10.21 11.82 16.29
N ASN A 36 -10.63 12.55 17.32
CA ASN A 36 -10.10 13.87 17.64
C ASN A 36 -8.88 13.75 18.55
N ILE A 37 -7.69 13.74 17.97
CA ILE A 37 -6.43 13.74 18.72
C ILE A 37 -6.11 15.19 19.10
N THR A 38 -6.19 15.50 20.39
CA THR A 38 -5.99 16.85 20.93
C THR A 38 -4.91 16.91 22.01
N GLN A 39 -4.55 15.74 22.54
CA GLN A 39 -3.55 15.57 23.59
C GLN A 39 -2.30 14.92 23.01
N LYS A 40 -1.18 15.08 23.72
CA LYS A 40 0.09 14.43 23.37
C LYS A 40 -0.03 12.90 23.39
N ASP A 41 -0.69 12.39 24.41
CA ASP A 41 -0.96 10.97 24.63
C ASP A 41 -2.47 10.84 24.90
N GLN A 42 -3.17 10.02 24.13
CA GLN A 42 -4.63 9.87 24.21
C GLN A 42 -5.01 8.42 23.90
N THR A 43 -6.00 7.90 24.63
CA THR A 43 -6.51 6.54 24.43
C THR A 43 -7.96 6.61 23.94
N PHE A 44 -8.27 5.82 22.92
CA PHE A 44 -9.61 5.58 22.42
C PHE A 44 -9.93 4.10 22.64
N GLU A 45 -11.04 3.81 23.29
CA GLU A 45 -11.49 2.45 23.57
C GLU A 45 -12.67 2.10 22.68
N PHE A 46 -12.58 0.95 22.02
CA PHE A 46 -13.66 0.43 21.18
C PHE A 46 -14.12 -0.94 21.69
N HIS A 47 -15.43 -1.11 21.81
CA HIS A 47 -16.08 -2.31 22.30
C HIS A 47 -16.58 -3.20 21.15
N ASN A 48 -16.99 -4.42 21.50
CA ASN A 48 -17.52 -5.42 20.56
C ASN A 48 -16.54 -5.85 19.45
N ILE A 49 -15.24 -5.79 19.72
CA ILE A 49 -14.18 -6.27 18.84
C ILE A 49 -13.73 -7.66 19.34
N TYR A 50 -14.17 -8.72 18.64
CA TYR A 50 -14.04 -10.10 19.12
C TYR A 50 -12.75 -10.82 18.69
N SER A 51 -11.94 -10.18 17.85
CA SER A 51 -10.63 -10.67 17.40
C SER A 51 -9.67 -9.50 17.23
N LYS A 52 -8.36 -9.77 17.17
CA LYS A 52 -7.37 -8.70 16.99
C LYS A 52 -7.58 -8.04 15.62
N PRO A 53 -7.95 -6.74 15.56
CA PRO A 53 -8.26 -6.10 14.30
C PRO A 53 -6.98 -5.72 13.53
N VAL A 54 -7.14 -5.55 12.22
CA VAL A 54 -6.20 -4.86 11.33
C VAL A 54 -6.68 -3.41 11.20
N PRO A 55 -5.93 -2.43 11.73
CA PRO A 55 -6.35 -1.04 11.65
C PRO A 55 -5.99 -0.45 10.28
N ALA A 56 -6.92 0.26 9.65
CA ALA A 56 -6.65 1.24 8.62
C ALA A 56 -6.59 2.60 9.30
N LEU A 57 -5.42 3.23 9.31
CA LEU A 57 -5.18 4.50 9.99
C LEU A 57 -4.96 5.60 8.97
N LEU A 58 -5.31 6.83 9.33
CA LEU A 58 -5.14 8.01 8.47
C LEU A 58 -5.88 7.88 7.13
N CYS A 59 -7.07 7.28 7.15
CA CYS A 59 -7.92 7.13 5.96
C CYS A 59 -8.14 8.47 5.26
N ASP A 60 -8.14 8.46 3.93
CA ASP A 60 -8.24 9.66 3.07
C ASP A 60 -7.18 10.73 3.35
N PHE A 61 -6.03 10.34 3.93
CA PHE A 61 -5.01 11.27 4.40
C PHE A 61 -5.60 12.37 5.31
N SER A 62 -6.46 11.95 6.24
CA SER A 62 -7.28 12.82 7.10
C SER A 62 -6.54 13.95 7.82
N ALA A 63 -5.22 13.81 8.03
CA ALA A 63 -4.36 14.89 8.49
C ALA A 63 -2.96 14.81 7.83
N PRO A 64 -2.27 15.96 7.62
CA PRO A 64 -0.93 16.00 7.04
C PRO A 64 0.15 15.67 8.08
N VAL A 65 0.13 14.45 8.60
CA VAL A 65 1.05 13.97 9.64
C VAL A 65 1.83 12.75 9.16
N LYS A 66 2.99 12.50 9.78
CA LYS A 66 3.70 11.23 9.60
C LYS A 66 3.10 10.22 10.57
N LEU A 67 2.50 9.17 10.04
CA LEU A 67 2.03 8.03 10.81
C LEU A 67 3.22 7.13 11.15
N ASP A 68 3.33 6.72 12.41
CA ASP A 68 4.30 5.73 12.87
C ASP A 68 3.54 4.55 13.47
N TYR A 69 3.41 3.48 12.70
CA TYR A 69 2.75 2.24 13.11
C TYR A 69 3.44 1.06 12.43
N ASP A 70 3.84 0.08 13.23
CA ASP A 70 4.61 -1.09 12.78
C ASP A 70 3.67 -2.17 12.22
N TYR A 71 3.19 -1.96 11.00
CA TYR A 71 2.36 -2.94 10.30
C TYR A 71 3.14 -4.21 9.98
N THR A 72 2.53 -5.35 10.24
CA THR A 72 3.04 -6.63 9.72
C THR A 72 2.68 -6.79 8.25
N THR A 73 3.45 -7.60 7.51
CA THR A 73 3.15 -7.95 6.11
C THR A 73 1.72 -8.46 5.92
N ASN A 74 1.25 -9.31 6.83
CA ASN A 74 -0.12 -9.84 6.78
C ASN A 74 -1.17 -8.73 6.93
N GLN A 75 -0.93 -7.74 7.80
CA GLN A 75 -1.84 -6.59 7.94
C GLN A 75 -1.88 -5.76 6.65
N LEU A 76 -0.72 -5.46 6.05
CA LEU A 76 -0.65 -4.73 4.77
C LEU A 76 -1.39 -5.48 3.65
N ILE A 77 -1.23 -6.80 3.58
CA ILE A 77 -1.94 -7.64 2.60
C ILE A 77 -3.45 -7.62 2.84
N THR A 78 -3.90 -7.69 4.09
CA THR A 78 -5.33 -7.56 4.44
C THR A 78 -5.87 -6.20 4.00
N LEU A 79 -5.16 -5.11 4.28
CA LEU A 79 -5.57 -3.75 3.89
C LEU A 79 -5.62 -3.60 2.36
N LEU A 80 -4.60 -4.07 1.64
CA LEU A 80 -4.57 -4.05 0.17
C LEU A 80 -5.78 -4.76 -0.46
N LYS A 81 -6.18 -5.91 0.11
CA LYS A 81 -7.25 -6.75 -0.41
C LYS A 81 -8.65 -6.25 -0.06
N PHE A 82 -8.82 -5.76 1.17
CA PHE A 82 -10.16 -5.61 1.76
C PHE A 82 -10.51 -4.20 2.22
N ALA A 83 -9.55 -3.28 2.32
CA ALA A 83 -9.88 -1.93 2.72
C ALA A 83 -10.85 -1.30 1.71
N GLU A 84 -11.93 -0.70 2.20
CA GLU A 84 -12.93 -0.02 1.36
C GLU A 84 -12.35 1.28 0.76
N ASN A 85 -11.37 1.86 1.45
CA ASN A 85 -10.72 3.09 1.08
C ASN A 85 -9.58 2.85 0.08
N GLY A 86 -9.68 3.47 -1.11
CA GLY A 86 -8.66 3.34 -2.17
C GLY A 86 -7.28 3.86 -1.78
N PHE A 87 -7.20 4.95 -1.00
CA PHE A 87 -5.93 5.47 -0.49
C PHE A 87 -5.26 4.46 0.46
N ILE A 88 -6.01 3.83 1.38
CA ILE A 88 -5.47 2.80 2.27
C ILE A 88 -4.96 1.59 1.49
N ARG A 89 -5.69 1.14 0.46
CA ARG A 89 -5.22 0.05 -0.40
C ARG A 89 -3.92 0.41 -1.11
N TRP A 90 -3.85 1.63 -1.64
CA TRP A 90 -2.64 2.14 -2.28
C TRP A 90 -1.46 2.24 -1.31
N ASP A 91 -1.65 2.89 -0.16
CA ASP A 91 -0.61 3.11 0.86
C ASP A 91 -0.09 1.77 1.39
N ALA A 92 -0.98 0.81 1.68
CA ALA A 92 -0.60 -0.53 2.10
C ALA A 92 0.29 -1.25 1.07
N ALA A 93 -0.01 -1.08 -0.23
CA ALA A 93 0.85 -1.63 -1.28
C ALA A 93 2.20 -0.91 -1.37
N GLN A 94 2.23 0.42 -1.23
CA GLN A 94 3.49 1.17 -1.22
C GLN A 94 4.37 0.75 -0.03
N MET A 95 3.80 0.57 1.15
CA MET A 95 4.50 0.06 2.33
C MET A 95 5.06 -1.36 2.10
N LEU A 96 4.26 -2.24 1.47
CA LEU A 96 4.67 -3.60 1.15
C LEU A 96 5.85 -3.62 0.16
N LEU A 97 5.74 -2.87 -0.94
CA LEU A 97 6.81 -2.75 -1.94
C LEU A 97 8.07 -2.09 -1.36
N ALA A 98 7.92 -1.06 -0.52
CA ALA A 98 9.03 -0.41 0.15
C ALA A 98 9.76 -1.36 1.11
N ALA A 99 9.04 -2.23 1.81
CA ALA A 99 9.64 -3.25 2.67
C ALA A 99 10.46 -4.27 1.85
N GLU A 100 9.91 -4.73 0.72
CA GLU A 100 10.63 -5.62 -0.22
C GLU A 100 11.88 -4.98 -0.80
N LEU A 101 11.77 -3.74 -1.28
CA LEU A 101 12.92 -3.01 -1.81
C LEU A 101 13.98 -2.81 -0.73
N ARG A 102 13.61 -2.47 0.51
CA ARG A 102 14.57 -2.29 1.62
C ARG A 102 15.29 -3.58 1.97
N ARG A 103 14.56 -4.70 2.01
CA ARG A 103 15.10 -6.04 2.22
C ARG A 103 16.13 -6.37 1.14
N ASN A 104 15.78 -6.14 -0.12
CA ASN A 104 16.65 -6.43 -1.26
C ASN A 104 17.87 -5.50 -1.37
N VAL A 105 17.77 -4.23 -0.99
CA VAL A 105 18.97 -3.36 -0.87
C VAL A 105 19.95 -3.91 0.17
N THR A 106 19.44 -4.37 1.31
CA THR A 106 20.26 -4.99 2.34
C THR A 106 20.93 -6.26 1.81
N ASN A 107 20.18 -7.11 1.10
CA ASN A 107 20.72 -8.33 0.48
C ASN A 107 21.80 -8.01 -0.56
N TYR A 108 21.55 -7.04 -1.44
CA TYR A 108 22.49 -6.59 -2.47
C TYR A 108 23.83 -6.16 -1.86
N GLN A 109 23.78 -5.32 -0.81
CA GLN A 109 24.97 -4.82 -0.11
C GLN A 109 25.76 -5.94 0.59
N GLN A 110 25.10 -7.04 0.93
CA GLN A 110 25.70 -8.20 1.58
C GLN A 110 26.07 -9.32 0.58
N GLY A 111 25.87 -9.12 -0.72
CA GLY A 111 26.07 -10.14 -1.75
C GLY A 111 25.15 -11.36 -1.59
N GLN A 112 23.98 -11.17 -0.97
CA GLN A 112 22.94 -12.19 -0.82
C GLN A 112 22.00 -12.19 -2.04
N PRO A 113 21.32 -13.31 -2.32
CA PRO A 113 20.35 -13.36 -3.40
C PRO A 113 19.21 -12.36 -3.17
N LEU A 114 18.73 -11.79 -4.26
CA LEU A 114 17.52 -10.97 -4.28
C LEU A 114 16.30 -11.87 -4.49
N ASP A 115 15.19 -11.57 -3.84
CA ASP A 115 13.95 -12.32 -3.94
C ASP A 115 12.72 -11.42 -3.78
N LEU A 116 11.62 -11.80 -4.44
CA LEU A 116 10.29 -11.27 -4.19
C LEU A 116 9.52 -12.30 -3.36
N SER A 117 8.97 -11.92 -2.21
CA SER A 117 8.21 -12.87 -1.38
C SER A 117 6.97 -13.40 -2.12
N ALA A 118 6.65 -14.67 -1.88
CA ALA A 118 5.49 -15.33 -2.47
C ALA A 118 4.18 -14.65 -2.04
N GLU A 119 4.13 -14.15 -0.80
CA GLU A 119 2.99 -13.43 -0.25
C GLU A 119 2.74 -12.10 -1.00
N THR A 120 3.81 -11.34 -1.28
CA THR A 120 3.70 -10.09 -2.05
C THR A 120 3.31 -10.37 -3.49
N ALA A 121 3.95 -11.35 -4.15
CA ALA A 121 3.61 -11.75 -5.51
C ALA A 121 2.13 -12.19 -5.63
N ALA A 122 1.64 -13.00 -4.67
CA ALA A 122 0.25 -13.42 -4.62
C ALA A 122 -0.72 -12.25 -4.38
N ALA A 123 -0.33 -11.26 -3.57
CA ALA A 123 -1.15 -10.07 -3.34
C ALA A 123 -1.26 -9.20 -4.59
N LEU A 124 -0.16 -8.98 -5.32
CA LEU A 124 -0.15 -8.26 -6.60
C LEU A 124 -0.93 -9.02 -7.67
N TYR A 125 -0.85 -10.36 -7.69
CA TYR A 125 -1.65 -11.19 -8.60
C TYR A 125 -3.14 -10.99 -8.36
N GLN A 126 -3.59 -11.10 -7.11
CA GLN A 126 -5.01 -10.92 -6.79
C GLN A 126 -5.50 -9.50 -7.10
N LEU A 127 -4.65 -8.50 -6.91
CA LEU A 127 -4.96 -7.12 -7.30
C LEU A 127 -5.15 -7.00 -8.82
N LEU A 128 -4.21 -7.55 -9.60
CA LEU A 128 -4.26 -7.49 -11.05
C LEU A 128 -5.41 -8.35 -11.61
N ASP A 129 -5.71 -9.50 -11.02
CA ASP A 129 -6.83 -10.36 -11.47
C ASP A 129 -8.18 -9.67 -11.26
N ASN A 130 -8.26 -8.78 -10.27
CA ASN A 130 -9.42 -7.96 -9.97
C ASN A 130 -9.32 -6.51 -10.49
N TYR A 131 -8.43 -6.22 -11.47
CA TYR A 131 -8.17 -4.85 -11.93
C TYR A 131 -9.43 -4.09 -12.35
N GLN A 132 -10.44 -4.79 -12.87
CA GLN A 132 -11.68 -4.19 -13.37
C GLN A 132 -12.50 -3.49 -12.28
N LYS A 133 -12.28 -3.81 -10.99
CA LYS A 133 -12.94 -3.14 -9.87
C LYS A 133 -12.52 -1.67 -9.77
N ASP A 134 -11.23 -1.40 -10.01
CA ASP A 134 -10.65 -0.07 -9.97
C ASP A 134 -9.35 -0.06 -10.78
N THR A 135 -9.49 0.15 -12.09
CA THR A 135 -8.38 0.08 -13.04
C THR A 135 -7.32 1.14 -12.74
N GLU A 136 -7.74 2.33 -12.31
CA GLU A 136 -6.84 3.45 -12.03
C GLU A 136 -6.01 3.17 -10.76
N LEU A 137 -6.65 2.68 -9.70
CA LEU A 137 -5.96 2.29 -8.47
C LEU A 137 -5.00 1.12 -8.71
N THR A 138 -5.42 0.08 -9.43
CA THR A 138 -4.54 -1.06 -9.73
C THR A 138 -3.31 -0.61 -10.53
N SER A 139 -3.49 0.27 -11.52
CA SER A 139 -2.39 0.88 -12.27
C SER A 139 -1.42 1.65 -11.36
N LEU A 140 -1.96 2.48 -10.48
CA LEU A 140 -1.16 3.28 -9.56
C LEU A 140 -0.37 2.39 -8.59
N ILE A 141 -0.99 1.33 -8.06
CA ILE A 141 -0.34 0.38 -7.15
C ILE A 141 0.79 -0.39 -7.85
N LEU A 142 0.57 -0.82 -9.09
CA LEU A 142 1.59 -1.54 -9.85
C LEU A 142 2.76 -0.64 -10.28
N THR A 143 2.72 0.66 -10.01
CA THR A 143 3.84 1.54 -10.31
C THR A 143 4.85 1.50 -9.16
N LEU A 144 6.04 0.95 -9.41
CA LEU A 144 7.11 0.96 -8.41
C LEU A 144 7.52 2.39 -8.04
N PRO A 145 7.85 2.66 -6.75
CA PRO A 145 8.34 3.96 -6.31
C PRO A 145 9.53 4.43 -7.13
N LYS A 146 9.66 5.75 -7.33
CA LYS A 146 10.85 6.31 -8.01
C LYS A 146 12.09 6.13 -7.14
N ALA A 147 13.27 6.08 -7.76
CA ALA A 147 14.53 5.93 -7.04
C ALA A 147 14.74 7.02 -5.98
N THR A 148 14.31 8.26 -6.26
CA THR A 148 14.39 9.39 -5.33
C THR A 148 13.48 9.22 -4.11
N GLU A 149 12.22 8.82 -4.33
CA GLU A 149 11.24 8.56 -3.27
C GLU A 149 11.71 7.41 -2.37
N PHE A 150 12.28 6.38 -2.98
CA PHE A 150 12.83 5.25 -2.24
C PHE A 150 14.11 5.60 -1.48
N ALA A 151 14.98 6.45 -2.03
CA ALA A 151 16.20 6.90 -1.36
C ALA A 151 15.92 7.65 -0.05
N GLU A 152 14.80 8.38 0.04
CA GLU A 152 14.37 9.08 1.26
C GLU A 152 14.08 8.14 2.43
N LEU A 153 13.90 6.84 2.17
CA LEU A 153 13.68 5.83 3.21
C LEU A 153 14.97 5.38 3.91
N PHE A 154 16.15 5.80 3.42
CA PHE A 154 17.44 5.39 3.96
C PHE A 154 18.17 6.57 4.61
N LYS A 155 18.89 6.28 5.70
CA LYS A 155 19.81 7.25 6.32
C LYS A 155 21.05 7.48 5.46
N THR A 156 21.54 6.41 4.83
CA THR A 156 22.69 6.43 3.92
C THR A 156 22.21 5.91 2.58
N ILE A 157 22.34 6.73 1.53
CA ILE A 157 21.85 6.42 0.20
C ILE A 157 22.96 5.70 -0.57
N ASP A 158 22.63 4.52 -1.11
CA ASP A 158 23.45 3.74 -2.04
C ASP A 158 22.73 3.72 -3.40
N PRO A 159 23.07 4.64 -4.33
CA PRO A 159 22.34 4.79 -5.59
C PRO A 159 22.42 3.55 -6.48
N ASP A 160 23.56 2.86 -6.47
CA ASP A 160 23.79 1.68 -7.31
C ASP A 160 22.95 0.50 -6.81
N ALA A 161 22.95 0.26 -5.49
CA ALA A 161 22.09 -0.76 -4.89
C ALA A 161 20.59 -0.46 -5.11
N ILE A 162 20.17 0.80 -4.96
CA ILE A 162 18.79 1.21 -5.21
C ILE A 162 18.39 0.96 -6.67
N SER A 163 19.25 1.33 -7.62
CA SER A 163 18.96 1.13 -9.04
C SER A 163 18.84 -0.36 -9.38
N ALA A 164 19.83 -1.16 -8.98
CA ALA A 164 19.86 -2.60 -9.26
C ALA A 164 18.67 -3.34 -8.64
N VAL A 165 18.30 -2.98 -7.40
CA VAL A 165 17.17 -3.61 -6.71
C VAL A 165 15.83 -3.21 -7.30
N ARG A 166 15.68 -1.96 -7.78
CA ARG A 166 14.45 -1.54 -8.48
C ARG A 166 14.27 -2.27 -9.81
N GLU A 167 15.36 -2.46 -10.56
CA GLU A 167 15.36 -3.23 -11.81
C GLU A 167 14.99 -4.69 -11.53
N PHE A 168 15.67 -5.32 -10.57
CA PHE A 168 15.34 -6.68 -10.13
C PHE A 168 13.87 -6.83 -9.72
N MET A 169 13.34 -5.91 -8.90
CA MET A 169 11.95 -5.97 -8.46
C MET A 169 10.98 -5.83 -9.62
N ALA A 170 11.29 -5.02 -10.63
CA ALA A 170 10.46 -4.89 -11.81
C ALA A 170 10.42 -6.21 -12.60
N ASP A 171 11.58 -6.83 -12.82
CA ASP A 171 11.69 -8.12 -13.51
C ASP A 171 10.99 -9.24 -12.74
N ALA A 172 11.18 -9.31 -11.41
CA ALA A 172 10.56 -10.33 -10.57
C ALA A 172 9.03 -10.23 -10.55
N ILE A 173 8.49 -9.00 -10.55
CA ILE A 173 7.05 -8.75 -10.69
C ILE A 173 6.58 -9.17 -12.08
N ALA A 174 7.28 -8.75 -13.14
CA ALA A 174 6.94 -9.12 -14.51
C ALA A 174 6.88 -10.65 -14.70
N ASP A 175 7.89 -11.38 -14.24
CA ASP A 175 7.96 -12.83 -14.31
C ASP A 175 6.83 -13.50 -13.52
N SER A 176 6.54 -13.01 -12.32
CA SER A 176 5.50 -13.58 -11.45
C SER A 176 4.08 -13.36 -12.00
N LEU A 177 3.88 -12.33 -12.81
CA LEU A 177 2.57 -11.87 -13.26
C LEU A 177 2.41 -11.94 -14.79
N GLN A 178 3.37 -12.52 -15.50
CA GLN A 178 3.54 -12.41 -16.95
C GLN A 178 2.25 -12.70 -17.73
N GLU A 179 1.64 -13.87 -17.50
CA GLU A 179 0.43 -14.28 -18.21
C GLU A 179 -0.73 -13.29 -17.99
N LEU A 180 -0.87 -12.82 -16.75
CA LEU A 180 -1.95 -11.94 -16.35
C LEU A 180 -1.72 -10.50 -16.81
N LEU A 181 -0.49 -10.02 -16.78
CA LEU A 181 -0.07 -8.74 -17.37
C LEU A 181 -0.35 -8.72 -18.86
N LEU A 182 0.05 -9.76 -19.61
CA LEU A 182 -0.19 -9.85 -21.04
C LEU A 182 -1.69 -9.91 -21.37
N LYS A 183 -2.46 -10.70 -20.61
CA LYS A 183 -3.92 -10.76 -20.73
C LYS A 183 -4.56 -9.39 -20.48
N THR A 184 -4.12 -8.69 -19.45
CA THR A 184 -4.65 -7.39 -19.04
C THR A 184 -4.29 -6.30 -20.05
N TYR A 185 -3.03 -6.27 -20.49
CA TYR A 185 -2.55 -5.39 -21.56
C TYR A 185 -3.39 -5.54 -22.83
N ASN A 186 -3.61 -6.77 -23.30
CA ASN A 186 -4.42 -7.03 -24.49
C ASN A 186 -5.90 -6.65 -24.30
N ALA A 187 -6.44 -6.80 -23.09
CA ALA A 187 -7.81 -6.43 -22.78
C ALA A 187 -8.03 -4.91 -22.67
N ILE A 188 -7.01 -4.16 -22.24
CA ILE A 188 -7.07 -2.70 -22.07
C ILE A 188 -6.59 -1.96 -23.33
N ARG A 189 -6.02 -2.68 -24.31
CA ARG A 189 -5.47 -2.10 -25.54
C ARG A 189 -6.46 -1.16 -26.22
N LEU A 190 -6.07 0.11 -26.26
CA LEU A 190 -6.85 1.18 -26.87
C LEU A 190 -6.45 1.28 -28.34
N ASP A 191 -7.36 0.94 -29.25
CA ASP A 191 -7.16 1.14 -30.70
C ASP A 191 -7.21 2.63 -31.09
N GLU A 192 -7.72 3.51 -30.21
CA GLU A 192 -7.71 4.97 -30.37
C GLU A 192 -7.44 5.69 -29.03
N TYR A 193 -6.75 6.84 -29.08
CA TYR A 193 -6.44 7.67 -27.92
C TYR A 193 -7.73 8.14 -27.22
N LYS A 194 -8.02 7.60 -26.04
CA LYS A 194 -9.12 8.04 -25.16
C LYS A 194 -8.56 8.65 -23.88
N SER A 195 -9.36 9.53 -23.26
CA SER A 195 -8.99 10.39 -22.12
C SER A 195 -8.20 9.70 -21.00
N ILE A 196 -7.42 10.52 -20.28
CA ILE A 196 -6.35 10.20 -19.32
C ILE A 196 -6.61 8.98 -18.41
N GLY A 197 -7.85 8.75 -17.95
CA GLY A 197 -8.20 7.64 -17.06
C GLY A 197 -8.00 6.23 -17.65
N LYS A 198 -7.98 6.08 -18.99
CA LYS A 198 -7.65 4.79 -19.64
C LYS A 198 -6.19 4.66 -20.06
N THR A 199 -5.41 5.75 -20.00
CA THR A 199 -4.02 5.78 -20.47
C THR A 199 -3.04 5.32 -19.38
N LEU A 200 -3.32 5.65 -18.11
CA LEU A 200 -2.49 5.25 -16.96
C LEU A 200 -2.36 3.71 -16.83
N PRO A 201 -3.46 2.93 -16.89
CA PRO A 201 -3.40 1.48 -16.74
C PRO A 201 -2.68 0.76 -17.86
N TYR A 202 -2.75 1.32 -19.06
CA TYR A 202 -2.01 0.83 -20.21
C TYR A 202 -0.51 1.05 -20.01
N ALA A 203 -0.09 2.24 -19.56
CA ALA A 203 1.32 2.55 -19.29
C ALA A 203 1.92 1.67 -18.18
N SER A 204 1.17 1.38 -17.12
CA SER A 204 1.64 0.49 -16.05
C SER A 204 1.86 -0.93 -16.56
N CYS A 205 0.97 -1.50 -17.36
CA CYS A 205 1.18 -2.82 -17.95
C CYS A 205 2.37 -2.82 -18.92
N VAL A 206 2.54 -1.76 -19.73
CA VAL A 206 3.69 -1.62 -20.65
C VAL A 206 5.03 -1.58 -19.92
N MET A 207 5.10 -1.10 -18.67
CA MET A 207 6.36 -1.13 -17.92
C MET A 207 6.84 -2.55 -17.58
N TYR A 208 5.96 -3.56 -17.66
CA TYR A 208 6.26 -4.95 -17.29
C TYR A 208 6.07 -5.96 -18.45
N VAL A 209 5.75 -5.50 -19.66
CA VAL A 209 5.48 -6.34 -20.85
C VAL A 209 6.51 -6.07 -21.94
#